data_AF-A0A3M8P9T0-F1
#
_entry.id   AF-A0A3M8P9T0-F1
#
_cell.length_a   1.000
_cell.length_b   1.000
_cell.length_c   1.000
_cell.angle_alpha   90.00
_cell.angle_beta   90.00
_cell.angle_gamma   90.00
#
_symmetry.space_group_name_H-M   'P 1'
#
loop_
_entity.id
_entity.type
_entity.pdbx_description
1 polymer ?
#
loop_
_entity_poly.entity_id
_entity_poly.type
_entity_poly.pdbx_seq_one_letter_code
_entity_poly.pdbx_strand_id
1 'polypeptide(L)' 'MLTKLENRVSSEQANHAISYASHSLATEGFHVTSDDKNFVRSVLTGERTEDQFHKTIKMKFDV' A
#
# COMPACT_ATOMS: atom_id res chain seq x y z
N MET A 1 -25.30 1.26 -1.95
CA MET A 1 -24.18 2.10 -2.40
C MET A 1 -23.12 1.21 -3.01
N LEU A 2 -22.91 1.29 -4.33
CA LEU A 2 -21.77 0.69 -5.01
C LEU A 2 -20.58 1.63 -4.80
N THR A 3 -19.73 1.36 -3.81
CA THR A 3 -18.43 2.02 -3.72
C THR A 3 -17.65 1.66 -4.98
N LYS A 4 -17.39 2.65 -5.83
CA LYS A 4 -16.66 2.56 -7.10
C LYS A 4 -15.56 1.50 -7.08
N LEU A 5 -15.73 0.46 -7.89
CA LEU A 5 -14.72 -0.53 -8.26
C LEU A 5 -13.59 0.03 -9.16
N GLU A 6 -13.56 1.36 -9.37
CA GLU A 6 -12.83 2.01 -10.48
C GLU A 6 -11.30 2.09 -10.31
N ASN A 7 -10.73 1.81 -9.12
CA ASN A 7 -9.30 2.03 -8.86
C ASN A 7 -8.49 0.76 -8.53
N ARG A 8 -9.01 -0.45 -8.81
CA ARG A 8 -8.24 -1.67 -8.57
C ARG A 8 -7.16 -1.83 -9.64
N VAL A 9 -5.93 -1.58 -9.25
CA VAL A 9 -4.76 -1.80 -10.11
C VAL A 9 -4.48 -3.30 -10.16
N SER A 10 -4.01 -3.82 -11.29
CA SER A 10 -3.64 -5.24 -11.36
C SER A 10 -2.49 -5.52 -10.38
N SER A 11 -2.37 -6.76 -9.92
CA SER A 11 -1.28 -7.15 -9.01
C SER A 11 0.10 -6.82 -9.60
N GLU A 12 0.26 -6.95 -10.92
CA GLU A 12 1.48 -6.61 -11.64
C GLU A 12 1.76 -5.10 -11.62
N GLN A 13 0.76 -4.28 -11.94
CA GLN A 13 0.88 -2.82 -11.89
C GLN A 13 1.18 -2.34 -10.46
N ALA A 14 0.50 -2.90 -9.46
CA ALA A 14 0.75 -2.61 -8.05
C ALA A 14 2.19 -2.99 -7.65
N ASN A 15 2.68 -4.17 -8.05
CA ASN A 15 4.06 -4.59 -7.77
C ASN A 15 5.09 -3.66 -8.42
N HIS A 16 4.85 -3.21 -9.66
CA HIS A 16 5.72 -2.24 -10.32
C HIS A 16 5.77 -0.91 -9.57
N ALA A 17 4.61 -0.33 -9.24
CA ALA A 17 4.54 0.93 -8.50
C ALA A 17 5.23 0.84 -7.13
N ILE A 18 4.98 -0.26 -6.39
CA ILE A 18 5.60 -0.50 -5.09
C ILE A 18 7.12 -0.66 -5.22
N SER A 19 7.60 -1.33 -6.26
CA SER A 19 9.04 -1.49 -6.50
C SER A 19 9.73 -0.14 -6.70
N TYR A 20 9.16 0.73 -7.54
CA TYR A 20 9.68 2.08 -7.76
C TYR A 20 9.65 2.93 -6.48
N ALA A 21 8.52 2.97 -5.78
CA ALA A 21 8.41 3.74 -4.54
C ALA A 21 9.39 3.23 -3.47
N SER A 22 9.53 1.91 -3.33
CA SER A 22 10.48 1.29 -2.39
C SER A 22 11.92 1.62 -2.74
N HIS A 23 12.25 1.65 -4.04
CA HIS A 23 13.59 2.03 -4.50
C HIS A 23 13.89 3.49 -4.16
N SER A 24 12.96 4.42 -4.43
CA SER A 24 13.13 5.84 -4.09
C SER A 24 13.36 6.03 -2.59
N LEU A 25 12.54 5.41 -1.75
CA LEU A 25 12.69 5.46 -0.29
C LEU A 25 14.03 4.88 0.17
N ALA A 26 14.49 3.80 -0.46
CA ALA A 26 15.81 3.23 -0.15
C ALA A 26 16.97 4.17 -0.51
N THR A 27 16.86 4.95 -1.60
CA THR A 27 17.89 5.96 -1.94
C THR A 27 17.98 7.09 -0.92
N GLU A 28 16.89 7.34 -0.18
CA GLU A 28 16.85 8.29 0.93
C GLU A 28 17.24 7.66 2.28
N GLY A 29 17.60 6.37 2.29
CA GLY A 29 18.02 5.64 3.49
C GLY A 29 16.88 5.01 4.30
N PHE A 30 15.64 5.03 3.81
CA PHE A 30 14.52 4.35 4.45
C PHE A 30 14.48 2.86 4.10
N HIS A 31 14.20 2.03 5.11
CA HIS A 31 14.02 0.60 4.91
C HIS A 31 12.55 0.24 4.76
N VAL A 32 12.13 -0.14 3.54
CA VAL A 32 10.77 -0.62 3.26
C VAL A 32 10.72 -2.14 3.38
N THR A 33 10.01 -2.64 4.39
CA THR A 33 9.92 -4.08 4.66
C THR A 33 8.99 -4.79 3.68
N SER A 34 9.10 -6.12 3.59
CA SER A 34 8.15 -6.93 2.82
C SER A 34 6.71 -6.78 3.33
N ASP A 35 6.52 -6.58 4.63
CA ASP A 35 5.20 -6.37 5.22
C ASP A 35 4.58 -5.05 4.78
N ASP A 36 5.35 -3.96 4.74
CA ASP A 36 4.88 -2.67 4.25
C ASP A 36 4.46 -2.76 2.77
N LYS A 37 5.26 -3.46 1.95
CA LYS A 37 4.96 -3.70 0.53
C LYS A 37 3.67 -4.51 0.35
N ASN A 38 3.53 -5.61 1.08
CA ASN A 38 2.33 -6.45 1.04
C ASN A 38 1.09 -5.70 1.52
N PHE A 39 1.25 -4.86 2.54
CA PHE A 39 0.15 -4.06 3.07
C PHE A 39 -0.35 -3.04 2.04
N VAL A 40 0.56 -2.25 1.44
CA VAL A 40 0.21 -1.31 0.37
C VAL A 40 -0.38 -2.03 -0.84
N ARG A 41 0.18 -3.18 -1.23
CA ARG A 41 -0.35 -3.99 -2.34
C ARG A 41 -1.81 -4.38 -2.10
N SER A 42 -2.14 -4.84 -0.90
CA SER A 42 -3.50 -5.25 -0.56
C SER A 42 -4.51 -4.10 -0.65
N VAL A 43 -4.09 -2.86 -0.42
CA VAL A 43 -4.94 -1.68 -0.61
C VAL A 43 -5.13 -1.38 -2.10
N LEU A 44 -4.03 -1.39 -2.88
CA LEU A 44 -4.07 -1.13 -4.33
C LEU A 44 -4.87 -2.17 -5.13
N THR A 45 -4.82 -3.45 -4.72
CA THR A 45 -5.61 -4.53 -5.34
C THR A 45 -7.05 -4.60 -4.81
N GLY A 46 -7.39 -3.82 -3.78
CA GLY A 46 -8.71 -3.77 -3.17
C GLY A 46 -9.03 -4.93 -2.24
N GLU A 47 -8.03 -5.71 -1.82
CA GLU A 47 -8.15 -6.69 -0.72
C GLU A 47 -8.39 -6.00 0.63
N ARG A 48 -7.89 -4.77 0.79
CA ARG A 48 -8.14 -3.88 1.92
C ARG A 48 -8.67 -2.53 1.44
N THR A 49 -9.50 -1.90 2.27
CA THR A 49 -9.96 -0.54 2.01
C THR A 49 -8.95 0.50 2.50
N GLU A 50 -9.06 1.71 1.96
CA GLU A 50 -8.28 2.86 2.44
C GLU A 50 -8.58 3.19 3.91
N ASP A 51 -9.83 3.04 4.37
CA ASP A 51 -10.17 3.22 5.79
C ASP A 51 -9.47 2.21 6.70
N GLN A 52 -9.41 0.94 6.27
CA GLN A 52 -8.69 -0.11 7.00
C GLN A 52 -7.19 0.20 7.05
N PHE A 53 -6.63 0.70 5.94
CA PHE A 53 -5.24 1.16 5.89
C PHE A 53 -4.98 2.23 6.94
N HIS A 54 -5.72 3.33 6.90
CA HIS A 54 -5.56 4.45 7.84
C HIS A 54 -5.70 4.01 9.29
N LYS A 55 -6.72 3.19 9.60
CA LYS A 55 -6.94 2.69 10.97
C LYS A 55 -5.77 1.85 11.47
N THR A 56 -5.23 0.96 10.64
CA THR A 56 -4.07 0.14 11.01
C THR A 56 -2.82 1.00 11.21
N ILE A 57 -2.56 1.99 10.35
CA ILE A 57 -1.40 2.89 10.51
C ILE A 57 -1.50 3.68 11.82
N LYS A 58 -2.66 4.29 12.11
CA LYS A 58 -2.89 5.00 13.37
C LYS A 58 -2.66 4.12 14.59
N MET A 59 -3.16 2.88 14.58
CA MET A 59 -2.95 1.94 15.68
C MET A 59 -1.49 1.48 15.82
N LYS A 60 -0.75 1.33 14.72
CA LYS A 60 0.65 0.88 14.73
C LYS A 60 1.60 1.95 15.28
N PHE A 61 1.32 3.23 15.01
CA PHE A 61 2.21 4.33 15.35
C PHE A 61 1.68 5.24 16.48
N ASP A 62 0.49 4.97 17.02
CA ASP A 62 -0.19 5.78 18.04
C ASP A 62 -0.30 7.27 17.66
N VAL A 63 -0.81 7.51 16.44
CA VAL A 63 -0.97 8.84 15.81
C VAL A 63 -2.39 9.13 15.35
#